data_AF-A0A662UUU2-F1
#
_entry.id   AF-A0A662UUU2-F1
#
_cell.length_a   1.000
_cell.length_b   1.000
_cell.length_c   1.000
_cell.angle_alpha   90.00
_cell.angle_beta   90.00
_cell.angle_gamma   90.00
#
_symmetry.space_group_name_H-M   'P 1'
#
loop_
_entity.id
_entity.type
_entity.pdbx_description
1 polymer ?
#
loop_
_entity_poly.entity_id
_entity_poly.type
_entity_poly.pdbx_seq_one_letter_code
_entity_poly.pdbx_strand_id
1 'polypeptide(L)' 'MYLFVFEGQRRCGYCLWKAPRVFILAESREEAELLYQMGQGLCAECMCELIVAERFRIEITPQRRRGSEYVAEL' A
#
# COMPACT_ATOMS: atom_id res chain seq x y z
N MET A 1 7.03 7.32 -8.10
CA MET A 1 6.10 6.28 -7.63
C MET A 1 6.27 6.10 -6.13
N TYR A 2 5.18 6.14 -5.39
CA TYR A 2 5.09 6.05 -3.94
C TYR A 2 4.14 4.93 -3.55
N LEU A 3 4.35 4.36 -2.35
CA LEU A 3 3.46 3.37 -1.77
C LEU A 3 2.49 4.07 -0.81
N PHE A 4 1.20 4.08 -1.16
CA PHE A 4 0.12 4.61 -0.33
C PHE A 4 -0.55 3.47 0.44
N VAL A 5 -0.98 3.76 1.67
CA VAL A 5 -1.62 2.80 2.57
C VAL A 5 -3.02 3.28 2.91
N PHE A 6 -4.02 2.43 2.69
CA PHE A 6 -5.41 2.67 3.06
C PHE A 6 -5.80 1.72 4.19
N GLU A 7 -6.35 2.25 5.28
CA GLU A 7 -6.74 1.48 6.47
C GLU A 7 -8.26 1.22 6.55
N GLY A 8 -8.64 0.37 7.51
CA GLY A 8 -10.00 -0.16 7.68
C GLY A 8 -10.14 -1.51 6.98
N GLN A 9 -11.04 -2.40 7.41
CA GLN A 9 -11.20 -3.72 6.79
C GLN A 9 -11.59 -3.62 5.31
N ARG A 10 -10.60 -3.58 4.41
CA ARG A 10 -10.77 -3.39 2.96
C ARG A 10 -10.55 -4.70 2.24
N ARG A 11 -11.18 -4.88 1.07
CA ARG A 11 -10.93 -6.05 0.21
C ARG A 11 -9.70 -5.80 -0.65
N CYS A 12 -8.85 -6.82 -0.76
CA CYS A 12 -7.78 -6.86 -1.74
C CYS A 12 -8.37 -6.98 -3.16
N GLY A 13 -7.86 -6.20 -4.12
CA GLY A 13 -8.26 -6.24 -5.53
C GLY A 13 -7.87 -7.51 -6.27
N TYR A 14 -6.91 -8.29 -5.73
CA TYR A 14 -6.43 -9.52 -6.34
C TYR A 14 -7.03 -10.76 -5.68
N CYS A 15 -6.70 -11.03 -4.41
CA CYS A 15 -7.19 -12.23 -3.73
C CYS A 15 -8.63 -12.11 -3.21
N LEU A 16 -9.23 -10.91 -3.21
CA LEU A 16 -10.59 -10.61 -2.74
C LEU A 16 -10.86 -10.77 -1.24
N TRP A 17 -9.86 -11.17 -0.46
CA TRP A 17 -9.96 -11.30 0.99
C TRP A 17 -9.92 -9.94 1.68
N LYS A 18 -10.52 -9.85 2.88
CA LYS A 18 -10.44 -8.65 3.71
C LYS A 18 -9.08 -8.56 4.39
N ALA A 19 -8.49 -7.37 4.37
CA ALA A 19 -7.24 -7.04 5.02
C ALA A 19 -7.41 -5.76 5.87
N PRO A 20 -6.65 -5.60 6.96
CA PRO A 20 -6.69 -4.37 7.78
C PRO A 20 -6.11 -3.16 7.03
N ARG A 21 -5.27 -3.41 6.03
CA ARG A 21 -4.62 -2.43 5.17
C ARG A 21 -4.57 -2.95 3.74
N VAL A 22 -4.73 -2.04 2.78
CA VAL A 22 -4.38 -2.28 1.38
C VAL A 22 -3.39 -1.23 0.90
N PHE A 23 -2.56 -1.63 -0.05
CA PHE A 23 -1.42 -0.88 -0.54
C PHE A 23 -1.62 -0.57 -2.03
N ILE A 24 -1.26 0.64 -2.44
CA ILE A 24 -1.33 1.11 -3.83
C ILE A 24 -0.02 1.78 -4.21
N LEU A 25 0.52 1.42 -5.36
CA LEU A 25 1.62 2.14 -6.00
C LEU A 25 1.02 3.21 -6.93
N ALA A 26 1.37 4.48 -6.71
CA ALA A 26 0.88 5.60 -7.53
C ALA A 26 1.92 6.74 -7.58
N GLU A 27 1.78 7.68 -8.51
CA GLU A 27 2.60 8.89 -8.61
C GLU A 27 2.13 10.00 -7.67
N SER A 28 0.84 10.06 -7.37
CA SER A 28 0.26 11.04 -6.43
C SER A 28 -0.80 10.44 -5.51
N ARG A 29 -1.21 11.20 -4.49
CA ARG A 29 -2.27 10.80 -3.55
C ARG A 29 -3.62 10.70 -4.26
N GLU A 30 -3.91 11.64 -5.16
CA GLU A 30 -5.16 11.69 -5.93
C GLU A 30 -5.28 10.46 -6.83
N GLU A 31 -4.20 10.07 -7.50
CA GLU A 31 -4.16 8.83 -8.27
C GLU A 31 -4.37 7.60 -7.38
N ALA A 32 -3.73 7.56 -6.20
CA ALA A 32 -3.92 6.46 -5.26
C ALA A 32 -5.37 6.32 -4.80
N GLU A 33 -6.06 7.44 -4.56
CA GLU A 33 -7.47 7.45 -4.17
C GLU A 33 -8.38 6.97 -5.32
N LEU A 34 -8.11 7.35 -6.57
CA LEU A 34 -8.82 6.84 -7.75
C LEU A 34 -8.65 5.34 -7.92
N LEU A 35 -7.41 4.85 -7.88
CA LEU A 35 -7.09 3.42 -7.96
C LEU A 35 -7.74 2.64 -6.82
N TYR A 36 -7.78 3.22 -5.62
CA TYR A 36 -8.45 2.63 -4.47
C TYR A 36 -9.96 2.48 -4.70
N GLN A 37 -10.62 3.52 -5.20
CA GLN A 37 -12.05 3.48 -5.53
C GLN A 37 -12.37 2.46 -6.64
N MET A 38 -11.42 2.24 -7.56
CA MET A 38 -11.50 1.19 -8.59
C MET A 38 -11.18 -0.22 -8.05
N GLY A 39 -10.93 -0.37 -6.74
CA GLY A 39 -10.65 -1.66 -6.11
C GLY A 39 -9.26 -2.21 -6.39
N GLN A 40 -8.30 -1.38 -6.80
CA GLN A 40 -6.94 -1.82 -7.17
C GLN A 40 -5.98 -1.98 -5.96
N GLY A 41 -6.47 -1.78 -4.73
CA GLY A 41 -5.65 -1.93 -3.53
C GLY A 41 -5.29 -3.39 -3.23
N LEU A 42 -4.01 -3.68 -3.00
CA LEU A 42 -3.53 -5.05 -2.70
C LEU A 42 -3.28 -5.24 -1.20
N CYS A 43 -3.52 -6.43 -0.66
CA CYS A 43 -3.02 -6.76 0.67
C CYS A 43 -1.48 -6.91 0.65
N ALA A 44 -0.85 -6.99 1.83
CA ALA A 44 0.60 -7.09 1.94
C ALA A 44 1.19 -8.26 1.14
N GLU A 45 0.55 -9.43 1.19
CA GLU A 45 1.01 -10.63 0.49
C GLU A 45 0.97 -10.46 -1.03
N CYS A 46 -0.18 -10.06 -1.58
CA CYS A 46 -0.31 -9.82 -3.02
C CYS A 46 0.59 -8.67 -3.52
N MET A 47 0.86 -7.66 -2.69
CA MET A 47 1.81 -6.61 -3.01
C MET A 47 3.24 -7.16 -3.09
N CYS A 48 3.65 -8.01 -2.16
CA CYS A 48 4.96 -8.68 -2.22
C CYS A 48 5.10 -9.58 -3.46
N GLU A 49 4.06 -10.33 -3.82
CA GLU A 49 4.03 -11.12 -5.04
C GLU A 49 4.23 -10.25 -6.29
N LEU A 50 3.54 -9.12 -6.37
CA LEU A 50 3.70 -8.16 -7.47
C LEU A 50 5.13 -7.62 -7.53
N ILE A 51 5.71 -7.21 -6.40
CA ILE A 51 7.09 -6.70 -6.31
C ILE A 51 8.09 -7.74 -6.84
N VAL A 52 7.91 -9.01 -6.49
CA VAL A 52 8.75 -10.12 -6.96
C VAL A 52 8.56 -10.34 -8.47
N ALA A 53 7.31 -10.35 -8.95
CA ALA A 53 7.00 -10.56 -10.37
C ALA A 53 7.61 -9.47 -11.26
N GLU A 54 7.53 -8.21 -10.83
CA GLU A 54 8.06 -7.03 -11.53
C GLU A 54 9.56 -6.80 -11.27
N ARG A 55 10.22 -7.68 -10.50
CA ARG A 55 11.66 -7.63 -10.18
C ARG A 55 12.11 -6.31 -9.54
N PHE A 56 11.25 -5.72 -8.71
CA PHE A 56 11.62 -4.56 -7.92
C PHE A 56 12.67 -4.94 -6.86
N ARG A 57 13.64 -4.05 -6.63
CA ARG A 57 14.61 -4.19 -5.54
C ARG A 57 14.17 -3.33 -4.36
N ILE A 58 14.00 -3.96 -3.19
CA ILE A 58 13.78 -3.26 -1.93
C ILE A 58 15.14 -3.09 -1.25
N GLU A 59 15.51 -1.84 -0.96
CA GLU A 59 16.70 -1.52 -0.19
C GLU A 59 16.31 -1.05 1.21
N ILE A 60 16.72 -1.82 2.23
CA ILE A 60 16.50 -1.44 3.63
C ILE A 60 17.66 -0.53 4.04
N THR A 61 17.37 0.76 4.14
CA THR A 61 18.31 1.72 4.75
C THR A 61 18.00 1.84 6.25
N PRO A 62 18.99 1.67 7.14
CA PRO A 62 18.77 1.82 8.57
C PRO A 62 18.36 3.27 8.87
N GLN A 63 17.07 3.50 9.11
CA GLN A 63 16.59 4.80 9.54
C GLN A 63 16.91 5.01 11.02
N ARG A 64 17.64 6.10 11.36
CA ARG A 64 17.64 6.61 12.74
C ARG A 64 16.17 6.91 13.06
N ARG A 65 15.59 6.21 14.04
CA ARG A 65 14.19 6.39 14.47
C ARG A 65 13.84 7.87 14.58
N ARG A 66 13.20 8.45 13.57
CA ARG A 66 12.32 9.61 13.75
C ARG A 66 10.98 9.01 14.12
N GLY A 67 10.46 9.38 15.29
CA GLY A 67 9.15 8.92 15.76
C GLY A 67 8.13 9.11 14.65
N SER A 68 7.46 8.03 14.27
CA SER A 68 6.38 8.05 13.30
C SER A 68 5.23 8.85 13.89
N GLU A 69 5.08 10.10 13.47
CA GLU A 69 3.84 10.86 13.63
C GLU A 69 2.77 10.19 12.76
N TYR A 70 1.93 9.37 13.38
CA TYR A 70 0.67 8.96 12.79
C TYR A 70 -0.37 10.02 13.16
N VAL A 71 -0.71 10.90 12.22
CA VAL A 71 -1.90 11.75 12.36
C VAL A 71 -3.07 10.97 11.81
N ALA A 72 -3.81 10.32 12.70
CA ALA A 72 -5.16 9.86 12.40
C ALA A 72 -6.09 11.06 12.62
N GLU A 73 -6.60 11.66 11.55
CA GLU A 73 -7.74 12.56 11.66
C GLU A 73 -9.01 11.71 11.71
N LEU A 74 -9.80 11.95 12.76
CA LEU A 74 -11.07 11.32 13.12
C LEU A 74 -12.20 11.69 12.15
#